data_AF-A0A2V4BCT0-F1
#
_entry.id   AF-A0A2V4BCT0-F1
#
_cell.length_a   1.000
_cell.length_b   1.000
_cell.length_c   1.000
_cell.angle_alpha   90.00
_cell.angle_beta   90.00
_cell.angle_gamma   90.00
#
_symmetry.space_group_name_H-M   'P 1'
#
loop_
_entity.id
_entity.type
_entity.pdbx_description
1 polymer ?
#
loop_
_entity_poly.entity_id
_entity_poly.type
_entity_poly.pdbx_seq_one_letter_code
_entity_poly.pdbx_strand_id
1 'polypeptide(L)'
;MTTTHHTITTGLSERDRLALCDWTRQHGVDPTTVPMASSIVLDATTVTFEQYVLDDTGRPRCIRDEHGHPVDVERTTITVPRRHPWPFEGSPTPEAT
;
A
#
# COMPACT_ATOMS: atom_id res chain seq x y z
N MET A 1 -0.97 -21.49 -14.07
CA MET A 1 -0.31 -20.86 -12.91
C MET A 1 -1.33 -19.88 -12.34
N THR A 2 -1.83 -20.16 -11.14
CA THR A 2 -2.94 -19.42 -10.53
C THR A 2 -2.36 -18.22 -9.81
N THR A 3 -2.44 -17.03 -10.42
CA THR A 3 -2.13 -15.76 -9.75
C THR A 3 -3.18 -15.53 -8.67
N THR A 4 -2.82 -15.70 -7.40
CA THR A 4 -3.73 -15.46 -6.29
C THR A 4 -3.83 -13.96 -6.05
N HIS A 5 -4.83 -13.32 -6.65
CA HIS A 5 -5.13 -11.91 -6.41
C HIS A 5 -5.71 -11.75 -5.01
N HIS A 6 -4.85 -11.44 -4.04
CA HIS A 6 -5.31 -10.90 -2.78
C HIS A 6 -5.56 -9.42 -3.00
N THR A 7 -6.81 -8.98 -2.97
CA THR A 7 -7.14 -7.55 -2.92
C THR A 7 -7.50 -7.24 -1.49
N ILE A 8 -6.58 -6.68 -0.71
CA ILE A 8 -6.93 -6.13 0.60
C ILE A 8 -7.51 -4.74 0.38
N THR A 9 -8.80 -4.68 0.04
CA THR A 9 -9.55 -3.43 -0.09
C THR A 9 -10.24 -3.10 1.21
N THR A 10 -9.85 -1.95 1.77
CA THR A 10 -10.50 -1.16 2.82
C THR A 10 -10.68 -1.82 4.21
N GLY A 11 -10.10 -1.17 5.22
CA GLY A 11 -10.33 -1.51 6.63
C GLY A 11 -9.25 -2.38 7.29
N LEU A 12 -7.97 -2.20 6.93
CA LEU A 12 -6.87 -2.80 7.69
C LEU A 12 -7.05 -2.43 9.17
N SER A 13 -7.09 -3.44 10.05
CA SER A 13 -7.11 -3.19 11.48
C SER A 13 -5.83 -2.43 11.88
N GLU A 14 -5.83 -1.74 13.02
CA GLU A 14 -4.62 -1.05 13.48
C GLU A 14 -3.42 -2.01 13.61
N ARG A 15 -3.69 -3.26 14.00
CA ARG A 15 -2.69 -4.33 14.04
C ARG A 15 -2.13 -4.64 12.65
N ASP A 16 -3.01 -4.75 11.66
CA ASP A 16 -2.63 -5.01 10.28
C ASP A 16 -1.82 -3.85 9.70
N ARG A 17 -2.24 -2.61 9.99
CA ARG A 17 -1.52 -1.40 9.65
C ARG A 17 -0.11 -1.41 10.24
N LEU A 18 0.05 -1.72 11.52
CA LEU A 18 1.37 -1.78 12.16
C LEU A 18 2.25 -2.85 11.52
N ALA A 19 1.69 -4.01 11.18
CA ALA A 19 2.43 -5.08 10.53
C ALA A 19 2.86 -4.72 9.10
N LEU A 20 2.00 -4.03 8.34
CA LEU A 20 2.35 -3.46 7.04
C LEU A 20 3.43 -2.38 7.17
N CYS A 21 3.32 -1.49 8.15
CA CYS A 21 4.29 -0.42 8.37
C CYS A 21 5.68 -0.97 8.72
N ASP A 22 5.72 -2.00 9.56
CA ASP A 22 6.97 -2.66 9.94
C ASP A 22 7.60 -3.38 8.73
N TRP A 23 6.79 -4.13 7.99
CA TRP A 23 7.26 -4.83 6.79
C TRP A 23 7.76 -3.88 5.70
N THR A 24 7.00 -2.82 5.39
CA THR A 24 7.42 -1.81 4.40
C THR A 24 8.74 -1.15 4.79
N ARG A 25 8.92 -0.79 6.06
CA ARG A 25 10.18 -0.26 6.59
C ARG A 25 11.34 -1.24 6.44
N GLN A 26 11.15 -2.53 6.75
CA GLN A 26 12.18 -3.56 6.56
C GLN A 26 12.60 -3.72 5.08
N HIS A 27 11.74 -3.30 4.16
CA HIS A 27 11.94 -3.37 2.72
C HIS A 27 12.36 -2.04 2.08
N GLY A 28 12.69 -1.03 2.89
CA GLY A 28 13.14 0.28 2.41
C GLY A 28 12.03 1.17 1.85
N VAL A 29 10.76 0.84 2.13
CA VAL A 29 9.60 1.67 1.79
C VAL A 29 9.16 2.43 3.03
N ASP A 30 8.96 3.75 2.90
CA ASP A 30 8.51 4.55 4.02
C ASP A 30 7.03 4.26 4.33
N PRO A 31 6.67 3.77 5.52
CA PRO A 31 5.29 3.44 5.85
C PRO A 31 4.35 4.66 5.84
N THR A 32 4.86 5.87 6.04
CA THR A 32 4.05 7.11 6.01
C THR A 32 3.56 7.45 4.61
N THR A 33 4.22 6.88 3.60
CA THR A 33 3.87 7.06 2.20
C THR A 33 2.82 6.06 1.74
N VAL A 34 2.41 5.08 2.55
CA VAL A 34 1.39 4.10 2.13
C VAL A 34 0.01 4.56 2.59
N PRO A 35 -0.94 4.85 1.67
CA PRO A 35 -2.29 5.23 2.03
C PRO A 35 -2.99 4.21 2.94
N MET A 36 -3.82 4.68 3.89
CA MET A 36 -4.57 3.78 4.78
C MET A 36 -5.61 2.92 4.06
N ALA A 37 -6.10 3.39 2.91
CA ALA A 37 -7.05 2.68 2.06
C ALA A 37 -6.38 2.10 0.80
N SER A 38 -5.09 1.76 0.87
CA SER A 38 -4.36 1.22 -0.28
C SER A 38 -4.87 -0.16 -0.66
N SER A 39 -5.03 -0.41 -1.95
CA SER A 39 -5.13 -1.78 -2.44
C SER A 39 -3.74 -2.45 -2.36
N ILE A 40 -3.65 -3.56 -1.65
CA ILE A 40 -2.45 -4.40 -1.61
C ILE A 40 -2.74 -5.64 -2.43
N VAL A 41 -1.95 -5.85 -3.48
CA VAL A 41 -1.98 -7.01 -4.37
C VAL A 41 -0.77 -7.89 -4.08
N LEU A 42 -1.02 -9.16 -3.76
CA LEU A 42 0.02 -10.16 -3.54
C LEU A 42 0.14 -11.08 -4.74
N ASP A 43 1.37 -11.36 -5.13
CA ASP A 43 1.71 -12.43 -6.06
C ASP A 43 2.63 -13.45 -5.37
N ALA A 44 2.94 -14.57 -6.03
CA ALA A 44 3.80 -15.62 -5.53
C ALA A 44 5.19 -15.10 -5.11
N THR A 45 5.69 -14.04 -5.77
CA THR A 45 7.04 -13.52 -5.55
C THR A 45 7.11 -12.03 -5.26
N THR A 46 5.99 -11.30 -5.38
CA THR A 46 5.98 -9.84 -5.22
C THR A 46 4.77 -9.36 -4.42
N VAL A 47 4.92 -8.16 -3.87
CA VAL A 47 3.84 -7.40 -3.23
C VAL A 47 3.76 -6.07 -3.95
N THR A 48 2.56 -5.72 -4.39
CA THR A 48 2.26 -4.48 -5.09
C THR A 48 1.26 -3.66 -4.29
N PHE A 49 1.53 -2.39 -4.06
CA PHE A 49 0.63 -1.51 -3.31
C PHE A 49 0.78 -0.06 -3.74
N GLU A 50 -0.22 0.75 -3.41
CA GLU A 50 -0.20 2.19 -3.65
C GLU A 50 0.71 2.91 -2.64
N GLN A 51 1.34 3.98 -3.11
CA GLN A 51 2.22 4.84 -2.33
C GLN A 51 1.99 6.30 -2.76
N TYR A 52 1.98 7.23 -1.81
CA TYR A 52 1.99 8.66 -2.08
C TYR A 52 3.31 9.06 -2.75
N VAL A 53 3.20 9.85 -3.81
CA VAL A 53 4.35 10.54 -4.40
C VAL A 53 4.73 11.69 -3.46
N LEU A 54 5.98 11.74 -3.04
CA LEU A 54 6.47 12.81 -2.16
C LEU A 54 7.01 14.00 -2.99
N ASP A 55 6.85 15.21 -2.46
CA ASP A 55 7.52 16.42 -2.94
C ASP A 55 8.95 16.56 -2.37
N ASP A 56 9.65 17.64 -2.75
CA ASP A 56 11.02 17.91 -2.30
C ASP A 56 11.14 18.15 -0.78
N THR A 57 10.01 18.34 -0.09
CA THR A 57 9.94 18.51 1.37
C THR A 57 9.63 17.21 2.11
N GLY A 58 9.45 16.11 1.38
CA GLY A 58 9.08 14.81 1.92
C GLY A 58 7.59 14.70 2.31
N ARG A 59 6.73 15.57 1.78
CA ARG A 59 5.27 15.52 2.01
C ARG A 59 4.54 14.94 0.81
N PRO A 60 3.37 14.28 0.99
CA PRO A 60 2.53 13.84 -0.12
C PRO A 60 2.24 15.01 -1.07
N ARG A 61 2.53 14.82 -2.35
CA ARG A 61 2.31 15.83 -3.38
C ARG A 61 0.81 15.96 -3.65
N CYS A 62 0.28 17.17 -3.44
CA CYS A 62 -1.13 17.43 -3.71
C CYS A 62 -1.38 17.64 -5.21
N ILE A 63 -2.40 16.97 -5.74
CA ILE A 63 -3.03 17.31 -7.01
C ILE A 63 -3.91 18.53 -6.75
N ARG A 64 -3.75 19.57 -7.58
CA ARG A 64 -4.49 20.82 -7.48
C ARG A 64 -5.40 21.02 -8.69
N ASP A 65 -6.54 21.67 -8.46
CA ASP A 65 -7.42 22.11 -9.55
C ASP A 65 -6.83 23.32 -10.30
N GLU A 66 -7.57 23.82 -11.29
CA GLU A 66 -7.20 25.00 -12.08
C GLU A 66 -7.09 26.30 -11.25
N HIS A 67 -7.70 26.32 -10.07
CA HIS A 67 -7.65 27.44 -9.11
C HIS A 67 -6.52 27.29 -8.08
N GLY A 68 -5.77 26.18 -8.12
CA GLY A 68 -4.67 25.89 -7.20
C GLY A 68 -5.10 25.29 -5.86
N HIS A 69 -6.37 24.88 -5.71
CA HIS A 69 -6.88 24.22 -4.51
C HIS A 69 -6.52 22.73 -4.50
N PRO A 70 -6.09 22.16 -3.37
CA PRO A 70 -5.83 20.73 -3.27
C PRO A 70 -7.13 19.93 -3.38
N VAL A 71 -7.20 19.01 -4.34
CA VAL A 71 -8.36 18.16 -4.59
C VAL A 71 -8.08 16.68 -4.32
N ASP A 72 -6.82 16.27 -4.45
CA ASP A 72 -6.38 14.90 -4.16
C ASP A 72 -4.86 14.91 -3.87
N VAL A 73 -4.30 13.73 -3.61
CA VAL A 73 -2.85 13.48 -3.48
C VAL A 73 -2.39 12.53 -4.57
N GLU A 74 -1.23 12.83 -5.15
CA GLU A 74 -0.64 12.01 -6.20
C GLU A 74 -0.20 10.67 -5.60
N ARG A 75 -0.58 9.58 -6.29
CA ARG A 75 -0.33 8.21 -5.90
C ARG A 75 0.38 7.48 -7.03
N THR A 76 1.28 6.59 -6.66
CA THR A 76 1.98 5.67 -7.55
C THR A 76 1.87 4.26 -7.02
N THR A 77 2.18 3.29 -7.86
CA THR A 77 2.18 1.88 -7.48
C THR A 77 3.61 1.41 -7.38
N ILE A 78 3.95 0.80 -6.24
CA ILE A 78 5.26 0.18 -6.04
C ILE A 78 5.10 -1.33 -5.96
N THR A 79 6.00 -2.03 -6.64
CA THR A 79 6.13 -3.49 -6.56
C THR A 79 7.47 -3.81 -5.92
N VAL A 80 7.45 -4.58 -4.84
CA VAL A 80 8.65 -5.03 -4.14
C VAL A 80 8.66 -6.56 -4.05
N PRO A 81 9.84 -7.19 -3.96
CA PRO A 81 9.92 -8.64 -3.74
C PRO A 81 9.20 -9.03 -2.44
N ARG A 82 8.35 -10.05 -2.51
CA ARG A 82 7.74 -10.68 -1.34
C ARG A 82 8.84 -11.41 -0.60
N ARG A 83 9.25 -10.88 0.56
CA ARG A 83 10.15 -11.60 1.47
C ARG A 83 9.35 -12.12 2.65
N HIS A 84 9.73 -13.32 3.09
CA HIS A 84 9.18 -13.93 4.28
C HIS A 84 9.85 -13.37 5.54
N PRO A 85 9.11 -13.30 6.66
CA PRO A 85 7.69 -13.63 6.80
C PRO A 85 6.76 -12.50 6.32
N TRP A 86 5.71 -12.85 5.56
CA TRP A 86 4.66 -11.88 5.18
C TRP A 86 3.65 -11.74 6.33
N PRO A 87 3.37 -10.51 6.82
CA PRO A 87 2.54 -10.29 8.02
C PRO A 87 1.09 -10.76 7.91
N PHE A 88 0.54 -10.89 6.69
CA PHE A 88 -0.85 -11.33 6.45
C PHE A 88 -0.96 -12.76 5.94
N GLU A 89 0.10 -13.55 6.08
CA GLU A 89 0.10 -14.97 5.72
C GLU A 89 -0.83 -15.73 6.69
N GLY A 90 -2.13 -15.77 6.39
CA GLY A 90 -3.16 -16.43 7.20
C GLY A 90 -4.44 -15.63 7.49
N SER A 91 -4.54 -14.35 7.08
CA SER A 91 -5.80 -13.60 7.25
C SER A 91 -6.87 -14.11 6.29
N PRO A 92 -8.09 -14.43 6.77
CA PRO A 92 -9.16 -14.96 5.93
C PRO A 92 -9.54 -13.94 4.86
N THR A 93 -9.61 -14.41 3.62
CA THR A 93 -10.03 -13.63 2.45
C THR A 93 -11.44 -13.08 2.70
N PRO A 94 -11.70 -11.78 2.51
CA PRO A 94 -13.06 -11.36 2.19
C PRO A 94 -13.37 -11.95 0.82
N GLU A 95 -14.19 -13.00 0.77
CA GLU A 95 -14.74 -13.50 -0.50
C GLU A 95 -15.45 -12.33 -1.18
N ALA A 96 -15.02 -12.00 -2.40
CA ALA A 96 -15.72 -11.05 -3.24
C ALA A 96 -17.13 -11.59 -3.50
N THR A 97 -18.13 -10.98 -2.86
CA THR A 97 -19.56 -11.18 -3.17
C THR A 97 -19.93 -10.34 -4.38
#